data_AF-A0A7K5TUY1-F1
#
_entry.id   AF-A0A7K5TUY1-F1
#
_cell.length_a   1.000
_cell.length_b   1.000
_cell.length_c   1.000
_cell.angle_alpha   90.00
_cell.angle_beta   90.00
_cell.angle_gamma   90.00
#
_symmetry.space_group_name_H-M   'P 1'
#
loop_
_entity.id
_entity.type
_entity.pdbx_description
1 polymer ?
#
loop_
_entity_poly.entity_id
_entity_poly.type
_entity_poly.pdbx_seq_one_letter_code
_entity_poly.pdbx_strand_id
1 'polypeptide(L)' 'PVKKKSRTFYNAEQLEELEKAFQEDHYPDNEKRREIAAVVGVTPQRILVWFQNRRAKWRKSEKLNVKGNRKHPTSS' A
#
# COMPACT_ATOMS: atom_id res chain seq x y z
N PRO A 1 -22.02 14.16 -11.20
CA PRO A 1 -21.37 14.52 -9.92
C PRO A 1 -20.45 13.40 -9.40
N VAL A 2 -19.15 13.49 -9.69
CA VAL A 2 -18.17 12.50 -9.22
C VAL A 2 -17.95 12.73 -7.72
N LYS A 3 -18.59 11.89 -6.88
CA LYS A 3 -18.38 11.90 -5.42
C LYS A 3 -16.91 11.66 -5.16
N LYS A 4 -16.16 12.71 -4.80
CA LYS A 4 -14.77 12.63 -4.35
C LYS A 4 -14.72 11.64 -3.19
N LYS A 5 -14.19 10.44 -3.43
CA LYS A 5 -14.14 9.36 -2.43
C LYS A 5 -13.30 9.87 -1.24
N SER A 6 -13.92 9.99 -0.07
CA SER A 6 -13.26 10.44 1.16
C SER A 6 -11.95 9.69 1.40
N ARG A 7 -10.95 10.41 1.87
CA ARG A 7 -9.62 9.88 2.16
C ARG A 7 -9.77 8.85 3.28
N THR A 8 -9.49 7.58 2.97
CA THR A 8 -9.56 6.49 3.95
C THR A 8 -8.25 6.48 4.73
N PHE A 9 -8.33 6.61 6.05
CA PHE A 9 -7.21 6.33 6.95
C PHE A 9 -7.36 4.88 7.40
N TYR A 10 -6.31 4.08 7.19
CA TYR A 10 -6.25 2.71 7.68
C TYR A 10 -5.71 2.71 9.11
N ASN A 11 -6.33 1.96 10.00
CA ASN A 11 -5.82 1.71 11.34
C ASN A 11 -4.67 0.69 11.30
N ALA A 12 -3.96 0.51 12.42
CA ALA A 12 -2.83 -0.42 12.51
C ALA A 12 -3.23 -1.86 12.11
N GLU A 13 -4.29 -2.40 12.70
CA GLU A 13 -4.80 -3.75 12.41
C GLU A 13 -5.16 -3.93 10.91
N GLN A 14 -5.77 -2.91 10.30
CA GLN A 14 -6.09 -2.94 8.87
C GLN A 14 -4.82 -2.94 8.00
N LEU A 15 -3.78 -2.22 8.41
CA LEU A 15 -2.50 -2.23 7.72
C LEU A 15 -1.80 -3.58 7.86
N GLU A 16 -1.84 -4.20 9.04
CA GLU A 16 -1.27 -5.53 9.28
C GLU A 16 -1.88 -6.59 8.36
N GLU A 17 -3.21 -6.62 8.24
CA GLU A 17 -3.89 -7.54 7.32
C GLU A 17 -3.55 -7.27 5.84
N LEU A 18 -3.44 -5.99 5.45
CA LEU A 18 -3.02 -5.62 4.10
C LEU A 18 -1.56 -6.00 3.81
N GLU A 19 -0.67 -5.85 4.78
CA GLU A 19 0.74 -6.24 4.66
C GLU A 19 0.92 -7.75 4.62
N LYS A 20 0.19 -8.50 5.45
CA LYS A 20 0.15 -9.96 5.42
C LYS A 20 -0.30 -10.47 4.05
N ALA A 21 -1.42 -9.95 3.53
CA ALA A 21 -1.90 -10.30 2.20
C ALA A 21 -0.90 -9.93 1.09
N PHE A 22 -0.18 -8.81 1.25
CA PHE A 22 0.86 -8.40 0.32
C PHE A 22 2.06 -9.35 0.32
N GLN A 23 2.45 -9.90 1.47
CA GLN A 23 3.55 -10.88 1.55
C GLN A 23 3.20 -12.20 0.86
N GLU A 24 1.92 -12.59 0.85
CA GLU A 24 1.44 -13.77 0.14
C GLU A 24 1.37 -13.55 -1.37
N ASP A 25 0.78 -12.43 -1.80
CA ASP A 25 0.66 -12.08 -3.22
C ASP A 25 0.69 -10.55 -3.46
N HIS A 26 1.65 -10.10 -4.26
CA HIS A 26 1.80 -8.69 -4.62
C HIS A 26 0.77 -8.20 -5.66
N TYR A 27 0.09 -9.11 -6.38
CA TYR A 27 -0.83 -8.80 -7.47
C TYR A 27 -2.18 -9.53 -7.34
N PRO A 28 -2.97 -9.25 -6.29
CA PRO A 28 -4.24 -9.93 -6.05
C PRO A 28 -5.24 -9.65 -7.17
N ASP A 29 -5.88 -10.73 -7.65
CA ASP A 29 -6.95 -10.65 -8.65
C ASP A 29 -8.20 -9.93 -8.11
N ASN A 30 -9.22 -9.75 -8.95
CA ASN A 30 -10.50 -9.14 -8.58
C ASN A 30 -11.17 -9.84 -7.40
N GLU A 31 -11.18 -11.18 -7.39
CA GLU A 31 -11.80 -11.96 -6.31
C GLU A 31 -11.07 -11.76 -4.99
N LYS A 32 -9.75 -11.97 -4.97
CA LYS A 32 -8.92 -11.80 -3.77
C LYS A 32 -9.02 -10.38 -3.20
N ARG A 33 -9.10 -9.36 -4.06
CA ARG A 33 -9.32 -7.97 -3.62
C ARG A 33 -10.68 -7.75 -2.96
N ARG A 34 -11.72 -8.50 -3.34
CA ARG A 34 -13.04 -8.43 -2.69
C ARG A 34 -13.00 -9.08 -1.32
N GLU A 35 -12.31 -10.22 -1.19
CA GLU A 35 -12.12 -10.88 0.11
C GLU A 35 -11.38 -9.98 1.09
N ILE A 36 -10.22 -9.45 0.69
CA ILE A 36 -9.42 -8.54 1.53
C ILE A 36 -10.23 -7.27 1.88
N ALA A 37 -10.98 -6.73 0.92
CA ALA A 37 -11.88 -5.60 1.14
C ALA A 37 -12.96 -5.89 2.20
N ALA A 38 -13.55 -7.08 2.17
CA ALA A 38 -14.55 -7.49 3.15
C ALA A 38 -13.94 -7.63 4.56
N VAL A 39 -12.77 -8.24 4.67
CA VAL A 39 -12.04 -8.40 5.95
C VAL A 39 -11.63 -7.04 6.53
N VAL A 40 -11.03 -6.17 5.70
CA VAL A 40 -10.53 -4.86 6.12
C VAL A 40 -11.68 -3.84 6.30
N GLY A 41 -12.87 -4.12 5.77
CA GLY A 41 -14.03 -3.22 5.84
C GLY A 41 -13.92 -2.01 4.89
N VAL A 42 -13.28 -2.18 3.74
CA VAL A 42 -13.11 -1.11 2.73
C VAL A 42 -13.56 -1.57 1.35
N THR A 43 -13.62 -0.67 0.37
CA THR A 43 -13.99 -1.08 -1.01
C THR A 43 -12.82 -1.75 -1.74
N PRO A 44 -13.06 -2.68 -2.69
CA PRO A 44 -12.01 -3.29 -3.51
C PRO A 44 -11.14 -2.28 -4.27
N GLN A 45 -11.70 -1.12 -4.62
CA GLN A 45 -10.96 -0.02 -5.23
C GLN A 45 -9.89 0.57 -4.30
N ARG A 46 -10.14 0.60 -2.99
CA ARG A 46 -9.17 1.08 -1.98
C ARG A 46 -8.03 0.08 -1.84
N ILE A 47 -8.33 -1.21 -1.85
CA ILE A 47 -7.33 -2.29 -1.90
C ILE A 47 -6.43 -2.13 -3.13
N LEU A 48 -7.02 -1.94 -4.32
CA LEU A 48 -6.25 -1.73 -5.56
C LEU A 48 -5.25 -0.59 -5.43
N VAL A 49 -5.69 0.59 -4.96
CA VAL A 49 -4.81 1.76 -4.80
C VAL A 49 -3.75 1.51 -3.73
N TRP A 50 -4.12 0.87 -2.62
CA TRP A 50 -3.15 0.53 -1.57
C TRP A 50 -2.06 -0.40 -2.11
N PHE A 51 -2.43 -1.47 -2.83
CA PHE A 51 -1.47 -2.40 -3.44
C PHE A 51 -0.59 -1.72 -4.48
N GLN A 52 -1.13 -0.81 -5.30
CA GLN A 52 -0.34 0.00 -6.23
C GLN A 52 0.71 0.86 -5.50
N ASN A 53 0.30 1.55 -4.44
CA ASN A 53 1.21 2.36 -3.61
C ASN A 53 2.24 1.49 -2.87
N ARG A 54 1.83 0.34 -2.34
CA ARG A 54 2.72 -0.59 -1.64
C ARG A 54 3.78 -1.15 -2.60
N ARG A 55 3.40 -1.54 -3.82
CA ARG A 55 4.34 -1.94 -4.88
C ARG A 55 5.28 -0.81 -5.30
N ALA A 56 4.79 0.44 -5.34
CA ALA A 56 5.66 1.58 -5.63
C ALA A 56 6.72 1.77 -4.54
N LYS A 57 6.34 1.64 -3.26
CA LYS A 57 7.27 1.67 -2.13
C LYS A 57 8.25 0.49 -2.17
N TRP A 58 7.78 -0.72 -2.45
CA TRP A 58 8.61 -1.92 -2.59
C TRP A 58 9.67 -1.75 -3.69
N ARG A 59 9.26 -1.35 -4.90
CA ARG A 59 10.19 -1.04 -6.01
C ARG A 59 11.16 0.10 -5.69
N LYS A 60 10.74 1.08 -4.88
CA LYS A 60 11.61 2.19 -4.46
C LYS A 60 12.61 1.75 -3.37
N SER A 61 12.23 0.81 -2.51
CA SER A 61 13.10 0.21 -1.49
C SER A 61 14.31 -0.45 -2.13
N GLU A 62 14.11 -1.21 -3.21
CA GLU A 62 15.20 -1.83 -3.99
C GLU A 62 16.20 -0.79 -4.54
N LYS A 63 15.71 0.39 -4.94
CA LYS A 63 16.55 1.50 -5.46
C LYS A 63 17.23 2.31 -4.36
N LEU A 64 16.69 2.28 -3.14
CA LEU A 64 17.23 2.99 -1.98
C LEU A 64 18.21 2.14 -1.17
N ASN A 65 18.16 0.81 -1.29
CA ASN A 65 19.18 -0.08 -0.73
C ASN A 65 20.56 0.10 -1.41
N VAL A 66 20.62 0.75 -2.58
CA VAL A 66 21.86 1.21 -3.24
C VAL A 66 22.26 2.63 -2.79
N LYS A 67 21.40 3.37 -2.08
CA LYS A 67 21.62 4.77 -1.65
C LYS A 67 21.54 4.94 -0.13
N GLY A 68 21.82 3.89 0.65
CA GLY A 68 21.87 3.92 2.11
C GLY A 68 22.98 4.78 2.73
N ASN A 69 23.80 5.51 1.97
CA ASN A 69 24.86 6.36 2.53
C ASN A 69 24.81 7.85 2.15
N ARG A 70 23.71 8.38 1.61
CA ARG A 70 23.58 9.84 1.47
C ARG A 70 22.78 10.45 2.61
N LYS A 71 23.45 10.50 3.77
CA LYS A 71 23.28 11.60 4.73
C LYS A 71 23.27 12.91 3.92
N HIS A 72 22.22 13.69 4.08
CA HIS A 72 22.17 15.07 3.64
C HIS A 72 23.36 15.83 4.27
N PRO A 73 24.18 16.58 3.53
CA PRO A 73 24.88 17.71 4.11
C PRO A 73 23.85 18.85 4.17
N THR A 74 23.43 19.21 5.37
CA THR A 74 22.78 20.50 5.61
C THR A 74 23.82 21.58 5.34
N SER A 75 23.63 22.32 4.26
CA SER A 75 24.24 23.63 4.08
C SER A 75 23.52 24.60 5.01
N SER A 76 24.17 24.98 6.11
CA SER A 76 24.39 26.38 6.49
C SER A 76 25.49 26.49 7.53
#